data_AF-A0A931KAI3-F1
#
_entry.id   AF-A0A931KAI3-F1
#
_cell.length_a   1.000
_cell.length_b   1.000
_cell.length_c   1.000
_cell.angle_alpha   90.00
_cell.angle_beta   90.00
_cell.angle_gamma   90.00
#
_symmetry.space_group_name_H-M   'P 1'
#
loop_
_entity.id
_entity.type
_entity.pdbx_description
1 polymer ?
#
loop_
_entity_poly.entity_id
_entity_poly.type
_entity_poly.pdbx_seq_one_letter_code
_entity_poly.pdbx_strand_id
1 'polypeptide(L)'
;MSAERLDDRVMPVVAAFSVPQALPPSKNWAGVVALKQNPNDAVGATGTLLPGGQFILTAAHVIDANGDKTPDADNYYVNFDLPGKRVQMVVPSNRIAINPQWQGATEGGFKNGHDLAVMKLSGIAPWGSGPGRLSFEIYDGPAIPSGAPMPTNRMNIVGYGYVGDGYIGQNSSPNPNQISSTVQTLMLPPTATGAFSLRNPTTKTSIRLNANGLTADVVQKAIVGLDPTGFQDVQVVQRLQKGDPSFGSFDIVFRQVDTSRYQHGNVPALQFSRQSGFRTGSQGSQYRTGMARPAFPTVLGSKQNASTYFNVSPPDMPSSFVTQLAASPQLAILGEADSGGPAMYKKQIAGVASFYTGNSQFGDYSGWSDLAADMTWLKNVTQPGGHVILDLSTQPVTIGNSVDYVTVAFNSTNGNMQILVHGRQIYKAAASTVSSVQIVSRGVPTQFRLVGSPPFTVNNVPSSQPGFIQRVENVNIIGQTATSPAVVIARSLPGASHVPSAQSNESSVSKVMGSISNMANSAVKSAKNSLNSLAGKAKKQWQRWF
;
A
#
# COMPACT_ATOMS: atom_id res chain seq x y z
N MET A 1 -35.20 37.50 -25.99
CA MET A 1 -34.28 36.37 -25.74
C MET A 1 -32.91 36.97 -25.45
N SER A 2 -32.44 36.82 -24.22
CA SER A 2 -31.16 37.34 -23.74
C SER A 2 -30.00 36.44 -24.17
N ALA A 3 -28.86 37.05 -24.52
CA ALA A 3 -27.56 36.41 -24.37
C ALA A 3 -26.85 37.17 -23.24
N GLU A 4 -26.92 36.63 -22.03
CA GLU A 4 -26.12 37.12 -20.92
C GLU A 4 -24.68 36.69 -21.15
N ARG A 5 -23.77 37.66 -21.03
CA ARG A 5 -22.34 37.49 -21.26
C ARG A 5 -21.79 36.75 -20.04
N LEU A 6 -21.41 35.49 -20.21
CA LEU A 6 -20.68 34.74 -19.18
C LEU A 6 -19.33 35.42 -18.99
N ASP A 7 -19.20 36.18 -17.91
CA ASP A 7 -17.93 36.66 -17.39
C ASP A 7 -16.92 35.52 -17.32
N ASP A 8 -15.68 35.86 -17.64
CA ASP A 8 -14.49 35.03 -17.52
C ASP A 8 -14.44 34.40 -16.12
N ARG A 9 -14.94 33.17 -16.02
CA ARG A 9 -14.53 32.27 -14.96
C ARG A 9 -13.08 31.86 -15.24
N VAL A 10 -12.17 32.77 -14.93
CA VAL A 10 -10.90 32.39 -14.30
C VAL A 10 -11.29 31.86 -12.91
N MET A 11 -11.88 30.66 -12.86
CA MET A 11 -11.81 29.92 -11.61
C MET A 11 -10.31 29.70 -11.39
N PRO A 12 -9.76 29.98 -10.20
CA PRO A 12 -8.48 29.41 -9.87
C PRO A 12 -8.65 27.90 -10.11
N VAL A 13 -7.79 27.32 -10.96
CA VAL A 13 -7.57 25.89 -10.92
C VAL A 13 -7.07 25.65 -9.51
N VAL A 14 -8.00 25.38 -8.59
CA VAL A 14 -7.73 24.93 -7.24
C VAL A 14 -7.12 23.55 -7.46
N ALA A 15 -5.80 23.57 -7.63
CA ALA A 15 -4.88 22.57 -7.18
C ALA A 15 -5.54 21.53 -6.28
N ALA A 16 -5.55 20.27 -6.67
CA ALA A 16 -5.83 19.24 -5.69
C ALA A 16 -4.75 19.25 -4.61
N PHE A 17 -5.13 19.73 -3.45
CA PHE A 17 -4.34 19.74 -2.22
C PHE A 17 -4.46 18.42 -1.43
N SER A 18 -5.10 17.40 -1.98
CA SER A 18 -5.40 16.16 -1.26
C SER A 18 -4.23 15.19 -1.35
N VAL A 19 -3.07 15.57 -0.84
CA VAL A 19 -2.04 14.57 -0.51
C VAL A 19 -2.65 13.65 0.54
N PRO A 20 -2.66 12.33 0.31
CA PRO A 20 -3.13 11.38 1.30
C PRO A 20 -2.47 11.69 2.65
N GLN A 21 -3.30 11.92 3.67
CA GLN A 21 -2.78 12.19 5.01
C GLN A 21 -2.44 10.87 5.67
N ALA A 22 -1.22 10.77 6.22
CA ALA A 22 -0.83 9.64 7.06
C ALA A 22 -1.85 9.52 8.20
N LEU A 23 -2.57 8.41 8.21
CA LEU A 23 -3.58 8.15 9.20
C LEU A 23 -2.90 7.64 10.45
N PRO A 24 -3.04 8.33 11.60
CA PRO A 24 -2.69 7.70 12.86
C PRO A 24 -3.54 6.43 13.03
N PRO A 25 -3.09 5.44 13.82
CA PRO A 25 -3.91 4.28 14.14
C PRO A 25 -5.30 4.72 14.60
N SER A 26 -6.30 4.50 13.75
CA SER A 26 -7.64 5.04 13.92
C SER A 26 -8.68 3.94 13.85
N LYS A 27 -9.74 4.11 14.64
CA LYS A 27 -10.85 3.15 14.68
C LYS A 27 -11.63 3.10 13.35
N ASN A 28 -11.51 4.12 12.50
CA ASN A 28 -12.25 4.22 11.23
C ASN A 28 -11.64 3.38 10.10
N TRP A 29 -10.38 2.98 10.26
CA TRP A 29 -9.66 2.20 9.25
C TRP A 29 -8.90 1.01 9.84
N ALA A 30 -9.22 0.60 11.07
CA ALA A 30 -8.59 -0.51 11.76
C ALA A 30 -8.71 -1.86 11.02
N GLY A 31 -9.74 -2.02 10.18
CA GLY A 31 -9.92 -3.20 9.32
C GLY A 31 -9.08 -3.17 8.03
N VAL A 32 -8.42 -2.07 7.70
CA VAL A 32 -7.41 -2.05 6.62
C VAL A 32 -6.08 -2.48 7.21
N VAL A 33 -5.45 -3.50 6.63
CA VAL A 33 -4.29 -4.20 7.20
C VAL A 33 -3.10 -4.14 6.27
N ALA A 34 -1.90 -4.17 6.84
CA ALA A 34 -0.66 -4.31 6.08
C ALA A 34 -0.30 -5.79 5.95
N LEU A 35 -0.02 -6.24 4.74
CA LEU A 35 0.36 -7.61 4.42
C LEU A 35 1.84 -7.69 4.13
N LYS A 36 2.46 -8.80 4.54
CA LYS A 36 3.88 -9.10 4.33
C LYS A 36 4.07 -10.59 4.06
N GLN A 37 5.07 -10.93 3.25
CA GLN A 37 5.51 -12.31 3.05
C GLN A 37 6.56 -12.71 4.11
N ASN A 38 7.37 -11.76 4.58
CA ASN A 38 8.28 -11.92 5.72
C ASN A 38 7.85 -11.00 6.89
N PRO A 39 7.95 -11.43 8.16
CA PRO A 39 7.56 -10.60 9.30
C PRO A 39 8.37 -9.29 9.38
N ASN A 40 9.59 -9.28 8.84
CA ASN A 40 10.52 -8.15 8.89
C ASN A 40 10.42 -7.20 7.69
N ASP A 41 9.63 -7.52 6.65
CA ASP A 41 9.43 -6.61 5.52
C ASP A 41 8.83 -5.28 6.01
N ALA A 42 9.11 -4.16 5.33
CA ALA A 42 8.52 -2.88 5.70
C ALA A 42 6.98 -2.95 5.57
N VAL A 43 6.49 -3.16 4.35
CA VAL A 43 5.13 -3.60 3.95
C VAL A 43 5.24 -4.13 2.53
N GLY A 44 4.56 -5.25 2.21
CA GLY A 44 4.46 -5.76 0.84
C GLY A 44 3.16 -5.37 0.13
N ALA A 45 2.05 -5.30 0.86
CA ALA A 45 0.73 -5.02 0.30
C ALA A 45 -0.30 -4.57 1.35
N THR A 46 -1.52 -4.31 0.89
CA THR A 46 -2.67 -3.97 1.72
C THR A 46 -3.73 -5.08 1.66
N GLY A 47 -4.52 -5.22 2.71
CA GLY A 47 -5.75 -6.02 2.69
C GLY A 47 -6.86 -5.35 3.49
N THR A 48 -8.05 -5.95 3.43
CA THR A 48 -9.25 -5.44 4.11
C THR A 48 -10.00 -6.55 4.83
N LEU A 49 -10.30 -6.33 6.11
CA LEU A 49 -11.09 -7.23 6.94
C LEU A 49 -12.55 -7.25 6.50
N LEU A 50 -12.99 -8.43 6.06
CA LEU A 50 -14.34 -8.73 5.59
C LEU A 50 -15.33 -8.98 6.74
N PRO A 51 -16.65 -8.97 6.45
CA PRO A 51 -17.69 -9.29 7.42
C PRO A 51 -17.44 -10.59 8.17
N GLY A 52 -17.69 -10.55 9.49
CA GLY A 52 -17.45 -11.68 10.38
C GLY A 52 -16.02 -11.77 10.94
N GLY A 53 -15.08 -10.94 10.50
CA GLY A 53 -13.79 -10.75 11.19
C GLY A 53 -12.81 -11.93 11.11
N GLN A 54 -13.03 -12.89 10.21
CA GLN A 54 -12.17 -14.06 9.99
C GLN A 54 -11.43 -14.03 8.65
N PHE A 55 -11.74 -13.09 7.76
CA PHE A 55 -11.23 -13.08 6.39
C PHE A 55 -10.66 -11.73 6.03
N ILE A 56 -9.52 -11.74 5.34
CA ILE A 56 -8.95 -10.57 4.68
C ILE A 56 -9.16 -10.74 3.17
N LEU A 57 -9.73 -9.71 2.55
CA LEU A 57 -9.73 -9.56 1.09
C LEU A 57 -8.50 -8.77 0.67
N THR A 58 -7.79 -9.24 -0.35
CA THR A 58 -6.62 -8.59 -0.94
C THR A 58 -6.53 -8.94 -2.43
N ALA A 59 -5.48 -8.48 -3.10
CA ALA A 59 -5.22 -8.77 -4.51
C ALA A 59 -4.55 -10.14 -4.65
N ALA A 60 -4.84 -10.85 -5.73
CA ALA A 60 -4.23 -12.13 -6.04
C ALA A 60 -2.74 -11.98 -6.36
N HIS A 61 -2.32 -10.98 -7.12
CA HIS A 61 -0.92 -10.78 -7.52
C HIS A 61 0.05 -10.57 -6.35
N VAL A 62 -0.46 -10.18 -5.18
CA VAL A 62 0.32 -10.05 -3.93
C VAL A 62 0.68 -11.43 -3.35
N ILE A 63 -0.17 -12.41 -3.62
CA ILE A 63 -0.12 -13.76 -3.07
C ILE A 63 0.42 -14.75 -4.09
N ASP A 64 0.02 -14.61 -5.35
CA ASP A 64 0.32 -15.47 -6.50
C ASP A 64 0.62 -14.56 -7.70
N ALA A 65 1.88 -14.16 -7.82
CA ALA A 65 2.35 -13.29 -8.88
C ALA A 65 2.39 -14.00 -10.24
N ASN A 66 2.59 -15.32 -10.24
CA ASN A 66 2.81 -16.10 -11.46
C ASN A 66 1.51 -16.62 -12.12
N GLY A 67 0.38 -16.61 -11.40
CA GLY A 67 -0.94 -17.02 -11.87
C GLY A 67 -1.19 -18.54 -11.84
N ASP A 68 -0.37 -19.30 -11.13
CA ASP A 68 -0.50 -20.76 -11.01
C ASP A 68 -1.58 -21.19 -10.00
N LYS A 69 -2.22 -20.23 -9.33
CA LYS A 69 -3.25 -20.38 -8.29
C LYS A 69 -2.73 -21.02 -7.00
N THR A 70 -1.42 -20.93 -6.76
CA THR A 70 -0.76 -21.36 -5.54
C THR A 70 -0.10 -20.15 -4.88
N PRO A 71 -0.28 -19.94 -3.56
CA PRO A 71 0.43 -18.88 -2.88
C PRO A 71 1.96 -19.05 -2.97
N ASP A 72 2.66 -17.97 -3.30
CA ASP A 72 4.12 -17.91 -3.49
C ASP A 72 4.94 -18.06 -2.18
N ALA A 73 4.28 -17.95 -1.02
CA ALA A 73 4.93 -18.08 0.30
C ALA A 73 4.16 -19.04 1.21
N ASP A 74 4.90 -19.78 2.07
CA ASP A 74 4.31 -20.69 3.05
C ASP A 74 3.41 -19.98 4.07
N ASN A 75 3.77 -18.74 4.43
CA ASN A 75 3.08 -17.92 5.41
C ASN A 75 3.03 -16.48 4.97
N TYR A 76 1.95 -15.81 5.35
CA TYR A 76 1.77 -14.38 5.20
C TYR A 76 1.44 -13.75 6.55
N TYR A 77 1.84 -12.50 6.74
CA TYR A 77 1.73 -11.79 8.01
C TYR A 77 0.80 -10.59 7.84
N VAL A 78 -0.31 -10.64 8.57
CA VAL A 78 -1.37 -9.62 8.56
C VAL A 78 -1.19 -8.71 9.78
N ASN A 79 -0.85 -7.45 9.55
CA ASN A 79 -0.65 -6.47 10.60
C ASN A 79 -1.86 -5.52 10.73
N PHE A 80 -2.46 -5.53 11.92
CA PHE A 80 -3.52 -4.62 12.32
C PHE A 80 -2.92 -3.45 13.11
N ASP A 81 -3.06 -2.23 12.58
CA ASP A 81 -2.71 -1.01 13.30
C ASP A 81 -3.88 -0.50 14.13
N LEU A 82 -3.80 -0.77 15.43
CA LEU A 82 -4.79 -0.36 16.41
C LEU A 82 -4.26 0.82 17.24
N PRO A 83 -5.15 1.62 17.86
CA PRO A 83 -4.70 2.64 18.81
C PRO A 83 -3.81 2.03 19.91
N GLY A 84 -2.55 2.46 19.95
CA GLY A 84 -1.58 2.06 20.98
C GLY A 84 -0.87 0.72 20.77
N LYS A 85 -1.23 -0.09 19.77
CA LYS A 85 -0.51 -1.34 19.46
C LYS A 85 -0.67 -1.80 18.01
N ARG A 86 0.35 -2.47 17.47
CA ARG A 86 0.26 -3.28 16.25
C ARG A 86 0.07 -4.75 16.64
N VAL A 87 -0.90 -5.42 16.02
CA VAL A 87 -1.14 -6.86 16.22
C VAL A 87 -0.83 -7.56 14.91
N GLN A 88 0.00 -8.61 14.95
CA GLN A 88 0.33 -9.43 13.79
C GLN A 88 -0.36 -10.79 13.90
N MET A 89 -0.95 -11.25 12.81
CA MET A 89 -1.51 -12.59 12.67
C MET A 89 -0.85 -13.30 11.49
N VAL A 90 -0.56 -14.60 11.65
CA VAL A 90 0.02 -15.44 10.60
C VAL A 90 -1.10 -16.17 9.86
N VAL A 91 -1.04 -16.17 8.54
CA VAL A 91 -1.92 -16.94 7.65
C VAL A 91 -1.07 -17.90 6.83
N PRO A 92 -1.17 -19.22 7.06
CA PRO A 92 -0.51 -20.21 6.21
C PRO A 92 -1.15 -20.28 4.81
N SER A 93 -0.35 -20.63 3.81
CA SER A 93 -0.76 -20.72 2.39
C SER A 93 -2.03 -21.55 2.16
N ASN A 94 -2.17 -22.67 2.88
CA ASN A 94 -3.33 -23.56 2.79
C ASN A 94 -4.66 -22.96 3.32
N ARG A 95 -4.64 -21.72 3.81
CA ARG A 95 -5.83 -20.96 4.26
C ARG A 95 -6.15 -19.79 3.34
N ILE A 96 -5.57 -19.77 2.15
CA ILE A 96 -5.76 -18.73 1.15
C ILE A 96 -6.52 -19.30 -0.03
N ALA A 97 -7.55 -18.59 -0.47
CA ALA A 97 -8.28 -18.86 -1.69
C ALA A 97 -7.95 -17.77 -2.71
N ILE A 98 -7.39 -18.16 -3.85
CA ILE A 98 -7.14 -17.28 -5.00
C ILE A 98 -8.32 -17.41 -5.96
N ASN A 99 -8.75 -16.30 -6.56
CA ASN A 99 -9.83 -16.34 -7.54
C ASN A 99 -9.42 -17.25 -8.72
N PRO A 100 -10.22 -18.27 -9.08
CA PRO A 100 -9.87 -19.20 -10.16
C PRO A 100 -9.72 -18.54 -11.54
N GLN A 101 -10.25 -17.33 -11.72
CA GLN A 101 -10.13 -16.55 -12.95
C GLN A 101 -8.86 -15.69 -13.01
N TRP A 102 -8.06 -15.62 -11.94
CA TRP A 102 -6.77 -14.93 -11.94
C TRP A 102 -5.78 -15.60 -12.91
N GLN A 103 -5.02 -14.79 -13.65
CA GLN A 103 -4.10 -15.25 -14.71
C GLN A 103 -2.65 -14.77 -14.52
N GLY A 104 -2.30 -14.32 -13.31
CA GLY A 104 -0.95 -13.84 -12.98
C GLY A 104 -0.73 -12.36 -13.30
N ALA A 105 0.36 -11.81 -12.76
CA ALA A 105 0.73 -10.39 -12.81
C ALA A 105 1.28 -9.96 -14.18
N THR A 106 0.59 -10.37 -15.25
CA THR A 106 0.84 -9.98 -16.63
C THR A 106 -0.16 -8.92 -17.08
N GLU A 107 0.08 -8.29 -18.24
CA GLU A 107 -0.89 -7.34 -18.81
C GLU A 107 -2.25 -7.99 -19.04
N GLY A 108 -2.23 -9.23 -19.54
CA GLY A 108 -3.43 -10.01 -19.78
C GLY A 108 -4.19 -10.29 -18.49
N GLY A 109 -3.49 -10.71 -17.42
CA GLY A 109 -4.13 -10.98 -16.13
C GLY A 109 -4.72 -9.73 -15.48
N PHE A 110 -4.00 -8.60 -15.52
CA PHE A 110 -4.53 -7.34 -15.03
C PHE A 110 -5.77 -6.87 -15.82
N LYS A 111 -5.71 -6.94 -17.16
CA LYS A 111 -6.83 -6.56 -18.03
C LYS A 111 -8.06 -7.44 -17.84
N ASN A 112 -7.83 -8.73 -17.62
CA ASN A 112 -8.90 -9.68 -17.30
C ASN A 112 -9.60 -9.32 -15.97
N GLY A 113 -8.95 -8.57 -15.08
CA GLY A 113 -9.44 -8.31 -13.74
C GLY A 113 -9.33 -9.56 -12.88
N HIS A 114 -10.29 -9.76 -11.96
CA HIS A 114 -10.33 -10.92 -11.07
C HIS A 114 -9.09 -11.09 -10.17
N ASP A 115 -8.29 -10.03 -10.03
CA ASP A 115 -7.12 -9.98 -9.17
C ASP A 115 -7.55 -9.90 -7.71
N LEU A 116 -8.03 -11.02 -7.18
CA LEU A 116 -8.63 -11.16 -5.85
C LEU A 116 -8.13 -12.41 -5.15
N ALA A 117 -7.77 -12.27 -3.87
CA ALA A 117 -7.50 -13.37 -2.98
C ALA A 117 -8.16 -13.13 -1.61
N VAL A 118 -8.57 -14.23 -0.96
CA VAL A 118 -9.16 -14.24 0.37
C VAL A 118 -8.30 -15.06 1.31
N MET A 119 -7.87 -14.45 2.40
CA MET A 119 -7.03 -15.06 3.42
C MET A 119 -7.85 -15.34 4.69
N LYS A 120 -7.96 -16.59 5.12
CA LYS A 120 -8.67 -16.96 6.35
C LYS A 120 -7.76 -16.89 7.57
N LEU A 121 -7.97 -15.90 8.43
CA LEU A 121 -7.23 -15.66 9.67
C LEU A 121 -7.33 -16.83 10.66
N SER A 122 -6.24 -17.11 11.39
CA SER A 122 -6.17 -18.19 12.38
C SER A 122 -7.23 -18.09 13.49
N GLY A 123 -7.64 -16.87 13.84
CA GLY A 123 -8.74 -16.59 14.75
C GLY A 123 -9.50 -15.33 14.37
N ILE A 124 -10.37 -14.88 15.27
CA ILE A 124 -11.11 -13.62 15.13
C ILE A 124 -10.12 -12.45 15.19
N ALA A 125 -10.19 -11.56 14.21
CA ALA A 125 -9.38 -10.35 14.17
C ALA A 125 -9.54 -9.50 15.44
N PRO A 126 -8.50 -8.72 15.82
CA PRO A 126 -8.52 -7.94 17.05
C PRO A 126 -9.55 -6.79 17.05
N TRP A 127 -9.84 -6.17 15.91
CA TRP A 127 -10.97 -5.24 15.69
C TRP A 127 -11.07 -4.94 14.19
N GLY A 128 -12.26 -4.54 13.73
CA GLY A 128 -12.45 -3.90 12.41
C GLY A 128 -13.18 -2.57 12.50
N SER A 129 -13.47 -1.94 11.36
CA SER A 129 -13.85 -0.52 11.28
C SER A 129 -15.18 -0.18 10.59
N GLY A 130 -16.06 -1.13 10.26
CA GLY A 130 -17.41 -0.82 9.79
C GLY A 130 -18.46 -0.67 10.90
N PRO A 131 -19.76 -0.66 10.58
CA PRO A 131 -20.85 -0.54 11.54
C PRO A 131 -20.69 -1.57 12.67
N GLY A 132 -20.75 -1.12 13.94
CA GLY A 132 -20.47 -1.99 15.09
C GLY A 132 -18.98 -2.31 15.35
N ARG A 133 -18.06 -1.76 14.55
CA ARG A 133 -16.59 -1.88 14.68
C ARG A 133 -16.04 -3.31 14.51
N LEU A 134 -16.53 -4.03 13.50
CA LEU A 134 -16.18 -5.44 13.25
C LEU A 134 -15.40 -5.67 11.96
N SER A 135 -15.71 -4.96 10.87
CA SER A 135 -15.26 -5.27 9.50
C SER A 135 -15.88 -4.28 8.52
N PHE A 136 -15.47 -4.25 7.26
CA PHE A 136 -16.20 -3.50 6.22
C PHE A 136 -17.18 -4.39 5.48
N GLU A 137 -18.38 -3.90 5.21
CA GLU A 137 -19.36 -4.60 4.37
C GLU A 137 -18.92 -4.56 2.91
N ILE A 138 -19.23 -5.61 2.14
CA ILE A 138 -19.05 -5.62 0.70
C ILE A 138 -20.24 -4.88 0.06
N TYR A 139 -19.97 -4.09 -0.97
CA TYR A 139 -21.02 -3.49 -1.78
C TYR A 139 -21.62 -4.57 -2.69
N ASP A 140 -22.89 -4.91 -2.44
CA ASP A 140 -23.65 -5.92 -3.16
C ASP A 140 -24.71 -5.31 -4.10
N GLY A 141 -24.64 -4.00 -4.31
CA GLY A 141 -25.52 -3.27 -5.22
C GLY A 141 -25.19 -3.48 -6.70
N PRO A 142 -25.95 -2.83 -7.60
CA PRO A 142 -25.65 -2.84 -9.03
C PRO A 142 -24.22 -2.36 -9.31
N ALA A 143 -23.62 -2.87 -10.39
CA ALA A 143 -22.31 -2.41 -10.85
C ALA A 143 -22.26 -0.88 -10.89
N ILE A 144 -21.18 -0.31 -10.37
CA ILE A 144 -21.04 1.14 -10.27
C ILE A 144 -20.85 1.68 -11.69
N PRO A 145 -21.77 2.52 -12.19
CA PRO A 145 -21.77 2.92 -13.59
C PRO A 145 -20.47 3.66 -13.92
N SER A 146 -19.66 3.05 -14.77
CA SER A 146 -18.40 3.62 -15.23
C SER A 146 -18.68 4.92 -16.01
N GLY A 147 -17.91 5.98 -15.77
CA GLY A 147 -18.11 7.29 -16.41
C GLY A 147 -19.32 8.11 -15.95
N ALA A 148 -20.01 7.70 -14.87
CA ALA A 148 -21.09 8.51 -14.31
C ALA A 148 -20.60 9.90 -13.88
N PRO A 149 -21.42 10.97 -14.03
CA PRO A 149 -21.04 12.30 -13.61
C PRO A 149 -20.70 12.35 -12.12
N MET A 150 -19.65 13.10 -11.77
CA MET A 150 -19.40 13.46 -10.37
C MET A 150 -20.67 14.08 -9.76
N PRO A 151 -21.04 13.76 -8.50
CA PRO A 151 -20.25 13.06 -7.47
C PRO A 151 -20.58 11.57 -7.29
N THR A 152 -21.39 10.96 -8.17
CA THR A 152 -22.03 9.66 -7.88
C THR A 152 -21.08 8.45 -7.89
N ASN A 153 -19.87 8.60 -8.43
CA ASN A 153 -18.82 7.58 -8.55
C ASN A 153 -17.57 7.86 -7.69
N ARG A 154 -17.64 8.76 -6.70
CA ARG A 154 -16.52 9.03 -5.79
C ARG A 154 -16.28 7.82 -4.89
N MET A 155 -15.03 7.35 -4.83
CA MET A 155 -14.60 6.29 -3.90
C MET A 155 -13.48 6.79 -2.99
N ASN A 156 -13.40 6.20 -1.79
CA ASN A 156 -12.24 6.38 -0.91
C ASN A 156 -11.32 5.18 -1.04
N ILE A 157 -10.04 5.41 -1.22
CA ILE A 157 -9.01 4.37 -1.27
C ILE A 157 -8.21 4.48 0.01
N VAL A 158 -7.92 3.34 0.64
CA VAL A 158 -7.11 3.30 1.85
C VAL A 158 -6.06 2.21 1.72
N GLY A 159 -4.82 2.51 2.08
CA GLY A 159 -3.74 1.55 1.92
C GLY A 159 -2.49 1.91 2.68
N TYR A 160 -1.50 1.03 2.57
CA TYR A 160 -0.18 1.16 3.19
C TYR A 160 0.93 1.47 2.18
N GLY A 161 0.54 1.65 0.92
CA GLY A 161 1.46 1.90 -0.15
C GLY A 161 2.10 3.27 -0.09
N TYR A 162 3.01 3.47 -1.02
CA TYR A 162 3.63 4.77 -1.20
C TYR A 162 2.58 5.81 -1.57
N VAL A 163 2.64 6.95 -0.89
CA VAL A 163 1.83 8.10 -1.25
C VAL A 163 2.25 8.59 -2.63
N GLY A 164 1.36 8.42 -3.61
CA GLY A 164 1.43 9.16 -4.86
C GLY A 164 0.80 10.54 -4.71
N ASP A 165 1.33 11.53 -5.43
CA ASP A 165 0.80 12.90 -5.38
C ASP A 165 -0.33 13.16 -6.41
N GLY A 166 -0.72 12.14 -7.18
CA GLY A 166 -1.72 12.30 -8.24
C GLY A 166 -1.20 12.89 -9.55
N TYR A 167 0.10 13.20 -9.65
CA TYR A 167 0.73 13.81 -10.82
C TYR A 167 1.99 13.08 -11.29
N ILE A 168 2.71 12.37 -10.41
CA ILE A 168 3.94 11.67 -10.80
C ILE A 168 3.83 10.16 -10.67
N GLY A 169 2.71 9.68 -10.11
CA GLY A 169 2.61 8.30 -9.66
C GLY A 169 3.18 8.12 -8.26
N GLN A 170 3.72 6.95 -8.00
CA GLN A 170 4.43 6.63 -6.77
C GLN A 170 5.76 7.38 -6.71
N ASN A 171 6.04 8.01 -5.56
CA ASN A 171 7.41 8.39 -5.23
C ASN A 171 8.11 7.15 -4.64
N SER A 172 9.00 6.52 -5.43
CA SER A 172 9.76 5.34 -5.00
C SER A 172 11.15 5.67 -4.46
N SER A 173 11.55 6.95 -4.39
CA SER A 173 12.89 7.31 -3.94
C SER A 173 13.07 6.97 -2.45
N PRO A 174 14.03 6.09 -2.10
CA PRO A 174 14.34 5.79 -0.71
C PRO A 174 15.09 6.93 -0.01
N ASN A 175 15.60 7.91 -0.77
CA ASN A 175 16.35 9.03 -0.25
C ASN A 175 15.41 10.22 0.02
N PRO A 176 15.18 10.61 1.28
CA PRO A 176 14.32 11.73 1.63
C PRO A 176 14.81 13.07 1.06
N ASN A 177 16.08 13.16 0.66
CA ASN A 177 16.68 14.35 0.04
C ASN A 177 16.54 14.37 -1.49
N GLN A 178 15.94 13.37 -2.14
CA GLN A 178 15.72 13.30 -3.59
C GLN A 178 14.23 13.41 -3.96
N ILE A 179 13.45 14.07 -3.11
CA ILE A 179 12.01 14.16 -3.29
C ILE A 179 11.67 15.55 -3.78
N SER A 180 11.32 15.68 -5.06
CA SER A 180 10.43 16.76 -5.47
C SER A 180 9.87 16.47 -6.85
N SER A 181 8.55 16.65 -6.95
CA SER A 181 7.83 16.66 -8.20
C SER A 181 7.48 18.08 -8.59
N THR A 182 8.10 18.53 -9.69
CA THR A 182 7.53 19.61 -10.48
C THR A 182 6.94 19.00 -11.73
N VAL A 183 5.70 19.36 -12.08
CA VAL A 183 5.15 19.05 -13.41
C VAL A 183 5.08 20.34 -14.21
N GLN A 184 5.51 20.28 -15.46
CA GLN A 184 5.48 21.40 -16.38
C GLN A 184 4.91 20.92 -17.72
N THR A 185 4.03 21.68 -18.35
CA THR A 185 3.40 21.31 -19.62
C THR A 185 3.96 22.15 -20.76
N LEU A 186 4.53 21.48 -21.75
CA LEU A 186 4.91 22.06 -23.02
C LEU A 186 3.71 21.96 -23.98
N MET A 187 2.98 23.08 -24.13
CA MET A 187 1.85 23.14 -25.06
C MET A 187 2.35 23.29 -26.49
N LEU A 188 2.31 22.18 -27.23
CA LEU A 188 2.58 22.11 -28.65
C LEU A 188 1.39 21.41 -29.32
N PRO A 189 0.47 22.14 -29.99
CA PRO A 189 -0.59 21.47 -30.72
C PRO A 189 0.02 20.60 -31.83
N PRO A 190 -0.66 19.53 -32.30
CA PRO A 190 -0.13 18.64 -33.35
C PRO A 190 0.17 19.35 -34.66
N THR A 191 -0.38 20.56 -34.86
CA THR A 191 -0.15 21.42 -36.03
C THR A 191 1.10 22.29 -35.89
N ALA A 192 1.79 22.27 -34.75
CA ALA A 192 3.02 23.02 -34.55
C ALA A 192 4.13 22.49 -35.46
N THR A 193 4.84 23.40 -36.12
CA THR A 193 5.95 23.08 -37.02
C THR A 193 7.11 24.04 -36.82
N GLY A 194 8.30 23.65 -37.28
CA GLY A 194 9.51 24.45 -37.20
C GLY A 194 10.21 24.36 -35.85
N ALA A 195 11.29 25.13 -35.69
CA ALA A 195 12.18 24.99 -34.55
C ALA A 195 11.79 25.90 -33.38
N PHE A 196 12.03 25.44 -32.15
CA PHE A 196 11.91 26.22 -30.93
C PHE A 196 13.09 25.90 -30.01
N SER A 197 13.24 26.66 -28.95
CA SER A 197 14.23 26.41 -27.92
C SER A 197 13.58 26.30 -26.56
N LEU A 198 14.12 25.40 -25.74
CA LEU A 198 13.88 25.34 -24.30
C LEU A 198 15.15 25.78 -23.59
N ARG A 199 15.00 26.50 -22.48
CA ARG A 199 16.13 26.95 -21.67
C ARG A 199 15.84 26.74 -20.20
N ASN A 200 16.80 26.17 -19.49
CA ASN A 200 16.75 26.09 -18.04
C ASN A 200 17.28 27.42 -17.47
N PRO A 201 16.48 28.20 -16.74
CA PRO A 201 16.91 29.50 -16.23
C PRO A 201 17.99 29.41 -15.14
N THR A 202 18.07 28.29 -14.41
CA THR A 202 19.08 28.05 -13.37
C THR A 202 20.46 27.83 -13.99
N THR A 203 20.55 26.93 -14.96
CA THR A 203 21.83 26.56 -15.59
C THR A 203 22.18 27.46 -16.78
N LYS A 204 21.19 28.21 -17.29
CA LYS A 204 21.24 29.00 -18.52
C LYS A 204 21.43 28.17 -19.80
N THR A 205 21.56 26.85 -19.70
CA THR A 205 21.64 25.91 -20.84
C THR A 205 20.37 26.00 -21.69
N SER A 206 20.52 25.94 -23.00
CA SER A 206 19.41 25.89 -23.93
C SER A 206 19.59 24.78 -24.94
N ILE A 207 18.48 24.16 -25.33
CA ILE A 207 18.40 23.16 -26.38
C ILE A 207 17.43 23.61 -27.46
N ARG A 208 17.78 23.36 -28.71
CA ARG A 208 16.91 23.61 -29.87
C ARG A 208 16.23 22.32 -30.27
N LEU A 209 14.91 22.37 -30.44
CA LEU A 209 14.06 21.26 -30.84
C LEU A 209 13.27 21.63 -32.09
N ASN A 210 12.78 20.63 -32.81
CA ASN A 210 11.91 20.80 -33.96
C ASN A 210 10.54 20.20 -33.63
N ALA A 211 9.46 20.99 -33.75
CA ALA A 211 8.11 20.52 -33.45
C ALA A 211 7.64 19.40 -34.40
N ASN A 212 8.21 19.33 -35.61
CA ASN A 212 7.90 18.27 -36.56
C ASN A 212 8.39 16.92 -36.03
N GLY A 213 7.46 15.98 -35.80
CA GLY A 213 7.79 14.61 -35.38
C GLY A 213 8.33 14.50 -33.96
N LEU A 214 8.03 15.49 -33.10
CA LEU A 214 8.44 15.46 -31.70
C LEU A 214 7.75 14.29 -30.97
N THR A 215 8.53 13.44 -30.31
CA THR A 215 8.03 12.34 -29.47
C THR A 215 8.36 12.61 -28.01
N ALA A 216 7.67 11.91 -27.09
CA ALA A 216 7.93 12.02 -25.66
C ALA A 216 9.40 11.71 -25.30
N ASP A 217 10.00 10.66 -25.89
CA ASP A 217 11.41 10.29 -25.68
C ASP A 217 12.39 11.40 -26.12
N VAL A 218 12.13 12.03 -27.27
CA VAL A 218 12.96 13.15 -27.76
C VAL A 218 12.89 14.33 -26.78
N VAL A 219 11.69 14.68 -26.31
CA VAL A 219 11.52 15.75 -25.32
C VAL A 219 12.21 15.37 -24.02
N GLN A 220 12.04 14.15 -23.52
CA GLN A 220 12.65 13.69 -22.26
C GLN A 220 14.18 13.80 -22.29
N LYS A 221 14.83 13.25 -23.33
CA LYS A 221 16.28 13.36 -23.52
C LYS A 221 16.74 14.81 -23.61
N ALA A 222 15.97 15.65 -24.29
CA ALA A 222 16.26 17.07 -24.40
C ALA A 222 16.17 17.80 -23.05
N ILE A 223 15.15 17.50 -22.24
CA ILE A 223 15.00 18.07 -20.89
C ILE A 223 16.16 17.64 -19.99
N VAL A 224 16.47 16.35 -19.93
CA VAL A 224 17.62 15.84 -19.15
C VAL A 224 18.92 16.53 -19.57
N GLY A 225 19.12 16.74 -20.88
CA GLY A 225 20.29 17.44 -21.42
C GLY A 225 20.42 18.92 -21.00
N LEU A 226 19.34 19.58 -20.55
CA LEU A 226 19.42 20.96 -20.04
C LEU A 226 20.15 21.05 -18.70
N ASP A 227 20.10 19.97 -17.91
CA ASP A 227 20.83 19.86 -16.65
C ASP A 227 21.02 18.38 -16.21
N PRO A 228 22.01 17.67 -16.78
CA PRO A 228 22.15 16.23 -16.57
C PRO A 228 22.54 15.82 -15.14
N THR A 229 23.08 16.75 -14.34
CA THR A 229 23.40 16.48 -12.93
C THR A 229 22.29 16.91 -11.98
N GLY A 230 21.46 17.87 -12.39
CA GLY A 230 20.35 18.39 -11.61
C GLY A 230 19.01 17.69 -11.85
N PHE A 231 18.76 17.20 -13.07
CA PHE A 231 17.57 16.43 -13.44
C PHE A 231 17.92 14.94 -13.51
N GLN A 232 17.73 14.23 -12.41
CA GLN A 232 18.17 12.85 -12.23
C GLN A 232 17.16 11.83 -12.79
N ASP A 233 15.87 12.14 -12.68
CA ASP A 233 14.78 11.36 -13.28
C ASP A 233 13.71 12.32 -13.83
N VAL A 234 13.52 12.28 -15.15
CA VAL A 234 12.51 13.06 -15.87
C VAL A 234 11.69 12.10 -16.70
N GLN A 235 10.37 12.18 -16.57
CA GLN A 235 9.42 11.46 -17.41
C GLN A 235 8.66 12.46 -18.28
N VAL A 236 8.45 12.13 -19.55
CA VAL A 236 7.59 12.93 -20.43
C VAL A 236 6.45 12.10 -20.97
N VAL A 237 5.23 12.65 -20.92
CA VAL A 237 4.02 12.00 -21.43
C VAL A 237 3.36 12.90 -22.46
N GLN A 238 3.06 12.36 -23.62
CA GLN A 238 2.32 13.08 -24.66
C GLN A 238 0.81 12.91 -24.45
N ARG A 239 0.06 14.02 -24.48
CA ARG A 239 -1.40 14.01 -24.37
C ARG A 239 -2.04 13.65 -25.70
N LEU A 240 -2.52 12.41 -25.81
CA LEU A 240 -3.14 11.88 -27.04
C LEU A 240 -4.66 11.75 -26.96
N GLN A 241 -5.29 12.21 -25.88
CA GLN A 241 -6.74 12.12 -25.74
C GLN A 241 -7.45 13.13 -26.63
N LYS A 242 -8.20 12.64 -27.62
CA LYS A 242 -9.01 13.47 -28.52
C LYS A 242 -10.07 14.23 -27.70
N GLY A 243 -10.13 15.55 -27.87
CA GLY A 243 -11.04 16.43 -27.13
C GLY A 243 -10.43 17.09 -25.89
N ASP A 244 -9.24 16.69 -25.45
CA ASP A 244 -8.48 17.45 -24.45
C ASP A 244 -8.06 18.81 -25.08
N PRO A 245 -8.30 19.97 -24.43
CA PRO A 245 -7.81 21.27 -24.90
C PRO A 245 -6.28 21.33 -25.04
N SER A 246 -5.56 20.38 -24.45
CA SER A 246 -4.12 20.20 -24.50
C SER A 246 -3.70 19.01 -25.38
N PHE A 247 -4.57 18.51 -26.26
CA PHE A 247 -4.23 17.45 -27.22
C PHE A 247 -2.95 17.79 -28.01
N GLY A 248 -2.01 16.85 -28.07
CA GLY A 248 -0.69 16.98 -28.70
C GLY A 248 0.41 17.54 -27.79
N SER A 249 0.06 18.13 -26.64
CA SER A 249 1.06 18.67 -25.69
C SER A 249 1.84 17.60 -24.94
N PHE A 250 2.89 18.02 -24.24
CA PHE A 250 3.75 17.16 -23.45
C PHE A 250 3.75 17.60 -21.99
N ASP A 251 3.37 16.69 -21.09
CA ASP A 251 3.57 16.87 -19.65
C ASP A 251 4.96 16.34 -19.29
N ILE A 252 5.76 17.19 -18.64
CA ILE A 252 7.13 16.94 -18.22
C ILE A 252 7.12 16.83 -16.70
N VAL A 253 7.44 15.66 -16.20
CA VAL A 253 7.45 15.32 -14.79
C VAL A 253 8.91 15.18 -14.34
N PHE A 254 9.35 16.08 -13.47
CA PHE A 254 10.65 15.98 -12.80
C PHE A 254 10.49 15.11 -11.56
N ARG A 255 10.82 13.82 -11.65
CA ARG A 255 10.58 12.82 -10.59
C ARG A 255 11.68 12.86 -9.52
N GLN A 256 12.93 13.06 -9.94
CA GLN A 256 14.07 13.21 -9.05
C GLN A 256 14.95 14.35 -9.53
N VAL A 257 15.22 15.28 -8.61
CA VAL A 257 16.10 16.41 -8.85
C VAL A 257 17.08 16.57 -7.70
N ASP A 258 18.27 17.08 -8.00
CA ASP A 258 19.26 17.40 -6.99
C ASP A 258 18.76 18.57 -6.13
N THR A 259 18.37 18.28 -4.89
CA THR A 259 17.81 19.30 -3.98
C THR A 259 18.83 20.31 -3.49
N SER A 260 20.13 20.05 -3.64
CA SER A 260 21.18 21.05 -3.39
C SER A 260 21.17 22.14 -4.46
N ARG A 261 20.71 21.79 -5.68
CA ARG A 261 20.64 22.69 -6.84
C ARG A 261 19.27 23.31 -7.02
N TYR A 262 18.22 22.54 -6.77
CA TYR A 262 16.83 22.95 -6.78
C TYR A 262 16.29 22.84 -5.36
N GLN A 263 16.29 23.93 -4.59
CA GLN A 263 15.84 23.88 -3.20
C GLN A 263 14.39 23.37 -3.12
N HIS A 264 14.16 22.39 -2.23
CA HIS A 264 12.89 21.65 -2.11
C HIS A 264 12.44 20.98 -3.42
N GLY A 265 13.39 20.78 -4.34
CA GLY A 265 13.28 20.35 -5.72
C GLY A 265 12.32 21.16 -6.60
N ASN A 266 12.16 22.43 -6.27
CA ASN A 266 11.45 23.39 -7.10
C ASN A 266 12.22 23.63 -8.40
N VAL A 267 11.80 22.96 -9.48
CA VAL A 267 12.36 23.21 -10.82
C VAL A 267 11.69 24.46 -11.39
N PRO A 268 12.44 25.52 -11.73
CA PRO A 268 11.84 26.71 -12.33
C PRO A 268 11.27 26.40 -13.70
N ALA A 269 10.32 27.24 -14.15
CA ALA A 269 9.76 27.18 -15.49
C ALA A 269 10.86 27.11 -16.55
N LEU A 270 10.87 26.07 -17.39
CA LEU A 270 11.69 26.12 -18.59
C LEU A 270 11.19 27.26 -19.50
N GLN A 271 12.14 28.04 -20.01
CA GLN A 271 11.84 29.15 -20.90
C GLN A 271 11.68 28.63 -22.32
N PHE A 272 10.50 28.85 -22.90
CA PHE A 272 10.22 28.52 -24.29
C PHE A 272 10.49 29.74 -25.19
N SER A 273 11.17 29.53 -26.32
CA SER A 273 11.43 30.59 -27.30
C SER A 273 11.24 30.06 -28.71
N ARG A 274 10.45 30.78 -29.51
CA ARG A 274 10.21 30.44 -30.92
C ARG A 274 11.45 30.78 -31.73
N GLN A 275 11.86 29.88 -32.62
CA GLN A 275 12.92 30.18 -33.59
C GLN A 275 12.32 30.62 -34.92
N SER A 276 13.16 31.17 -35.81
CA SER A 276 12.75 31.46 -37.18
C SER A 276 12.16 30.22 -37.85
N GLY A 277 11.01 30.39 -38.50
CA GLY A 277 10.25 29.31 -39.13
C GLY A 277 9.31 28.53 -38.20
N PHE A 278 9.24 28.86 -36.91
CA PHE A 278 8.26 28.25 -36.00
C PHE A 278 6.85 28.72 -36.31
N ARG A 279 5.91 27.79 -36.47
CA ARG A 279 4.50 28.06 -36.75
C ARG A 279 3.63 27.22 -35.83
N THR A 280 2.54 27.82 -35.34
CA THR A 280 1.55 27.15 -34.49
C THR A 280 0.17 27.42 -35.06
N GLY A 281 -0.75 26.47 -34.90
CA GLY A 281 -2.17 26.76 -35.09
C GLY A 281 -2.69 27.81 -34.08
N SER A 282 -4.00 28.04 -34.10
CA SER A 282 -4.72 29.01 -33.26
C SER A 282 -4.56 28.80 -31.75
N GLN A 283 -4.16 27.60 -31.31
CA GLN A 283 -4.03 27.29 -29.88
C GLN A 283 -2.76 27.85 -29.21
N GLY A 284 -1.81 28.40 -29.97
CA GLY A 284 -0.60 29.07 -29.45
C GLY A 284 0.35 28.16 -28.65
N SER A 285 1.64 28.18 -28.97
CA SER A 285 2.62 27.48 -28.13
C SER A 285 3.05 28.31 -26.94
N GLN A 286 2.93 27.69 -25.77
CA GLN A 286 3.29 28.26 -24.48
C GLN A 286 3.85 27.16 -23.58
N TYR A 287 4.73 27.55 -22.67
CA TYR A 287 5.20 26.69 -21.61
C TYR A 287 4.44 27.05 -20.34
N ARG A 288 3.68 26.10 -19.80
CA ARG A 288 2.93 26.31 -18.56
C ARG A 288 3.64 25.54 -17.46
N THR A 289 4.09 26.24 -16.43
CA THR A 289 4.44 25.54 -15.20
C THR A 289 3.18 25.04 -14.54
N GLY A 290 3.13 23.73 -14.27
CA GLY A 290 2.30 23.22 -13.20
C GLY A 290 2.85 23.71 -11.85
N MET A 291 2.11 23.43 -10.79
CA MET A 291 2.55 23.82 -9.45
C MET A 291 3.76 22.98 -9.03
N ALA A 292 4.81 23.65 -8.57
CA ALA A 292 5.85 23.00 -7.78
C ALA A 292 5.23 22.53 -6.46
N ARG A 293 5.36 21.25 -6.14
CA ARG A 293 4.79 20.67 -4.93
C ARG A 293 5.89 20.47 -3.89
N PRO A 294 5.66 20.84 -2.62
CA PRO A 294 6.62 20.54 -1.57
C PRO A 294 6.84 19.03 -1.52
N ALA A 295 8.10 18.65 -1.35
CA ALA A 295 8.50 17.27 -1.11
C ALA A 295 7.66 16.65 0.00
N PHE A 296 6.91 15.59 -0.31
CA PHE A 296 6.22 14.82 0.72
C PHE A 296 7.14 13.68 1.16
N PRO A 297 7.49 13.57 2.46
CA PRO A 297 8.24 12.44 2.94
C PRO A 297 7.42 11.17 2.67
N THR A 298 7.97 10.29 1.84
CA THR A 298 7.43 8.97 1.57
C THR A 298 7.59 8.12 2.81
N VAL A 299 6.50 7.94 3.55
CA VAL A 299 6.50 7.01 4.69
C VAL A 299 5.79 5.73 4.25
N LEU A 300 6.55 4.83 3.61
CA LEU A 300 6.10 3.47 3.35
C LEU A 300 5.65 2.82 4.66
N GLY A 301 4.53 2.10 4.62
CA GLY A 301 4.01 1.38 5.78
C GLY A 301 3.27 2.22 6.80
N SER A 302 3.05 3.51 6.51
CA SER A 302 2.00 4.29 7.15
C SER A 302 0.70 4.16 6.38
N LYS A 303 -0.40 3.97 7.09
CA LYS A 303 -1.74 3.90 6.48
C LYS A 303 -2.13 5.27 5.92
N GLN A 304 -2.73 5.31 4.75
CA GLN A 304 -3.11 6.51 4.02
C GLN A 304 -4.56 6.40 3.55
N ASN A 305 -5.26 7.52 3.39
CA ASN A 305 -6.59 7.57 2.78
C ASN A 305 -6.66 8.70 1.76
N ALA A 306 -7.29 8.42 0.64
CA ALA A 306 -7.53 9.39 -0.41
C ALA A 306 -8.86 9.16 -1.13
N SER A 307 -9.26 10.11 -1.97
CA SER A 307 -10.43 9.93 -2.83
C SER A 307 -10.02 9.86 -4.30
N THR A 308 -10.73 9.03 -5.06
CA THR A 308 -10.63 8.98 -6.52
C THR A 308 -12.00 8.94 -7.17
N TYR A 309 -12.01 9.05 -8.50
CA TYR A 309 -13.17 8.80 -9.34
C TYR A 309 -12.74 7.85 -10.46
N PHE A 310 -13.71 7.05 -10.92
CA PHE A 310 -13.49 6.07 -11.96
C PHE A 310 -13.92 6.57 -13.32
N ASN A 311 -13.05 6.34 -14.30
CA ASN A 311 -13.37 6.55 -15.71
C ASN A 311 -14.25 5.40 -16.22
N VAL A 312 -14.71 5.54 -17.47
CA VAL A 312 -15.27 4.38 -18.18
C VAL A 312 -14.17 3.34 -18.33
N SER A 313 -14.45 2.11 -17.93
CA SER A 313 -13.50 1.01 -18.12
C SER A 313 -13.26 0.79 -19.61
N PRO A 314 -12.00 0.65 -20.06
CA PRO A 314 -11.69 0.26 -21.43
C PRO A 314 -12.46 -1.01 -21.81
N PRO A 315 -12.86 -1.16 -23.10
CA PRO A 315 -13.57 -2.35 -23.55
C PRO A 315 -12.83 -3.67 -23.29
N ASP A 316 -11.50 -3.63 -23.18
CA ASP A 316 -10.63 -4.77 -22.85
C ASP A 316 -10.43 -4.99 -21.34
N MET A 317 -11.12 -4.23 -20.48
CA MET A 317 -11.06 -4.33 -19.01
C MET A 317 -12.47 -4.39 -18.37
N PRO A 318 -13.31 -5.39 -18.70
CA PRO A 318 -14.72 -5.41 -18.30
C PRO A 318 -14.94 -5.64 -16.79
N SER A 319 -13.99 -6.25 -16.10
CA SER A 319 -14.08 -6.61 -14.67
C SER A 319 -13.27 -5.69 -13.77
N SER A 320 -12.88 -4.51 -14.26
CA SER A 320 -12.00 -3.60 -13.54
C SER A 320 -12.55 -2.17 -13.57
N PHE A 321 -12.42 -1.46 -12.46
CA PHE A 321 -12.52 0.00 -12.45
C PHE A 321 -11.14 0.57 -12.76
N VAL A 322 -11.05 1.60 -13.61
CA VAL A 322 -9.78 2.27 -13.88
C VAL A 322 -9.86 3.77 -13.69
N THR A 323 -8.73 4.35 -13.33
CA THR A 323 -8.51 5.79 -13.37
C THR A 323 -7.27 6.08 -14.20
N GLN A 324 -7.32 7.14 -15.01
CA GLN A 324 -6.21 7.59 -15.83
C GLN A 324 -5.79 9.00 -15.41
N LEU A 325 -4.52 9.12 -15.07
CA LEU A 325 -3.89 10.31 -14.50
C LEU A 325 -3.94 11.57 -15.36
N ALA A 326 -3.79 11.43 -16.67
CA ALA A 326 -3.70 12.57 -17.58
C ALA A 326 -5.00 13.41 -17.62
N ALA A 327 -6.15 12.80 -17.28
CA ALA A 327 -7.46 13.42 -17.40
C ALA A 327 -7.91 14.19 -16.14
N SER A 328 -7.39 13.84 -14.96
CA SER A 328 -7.76 14.52 -13.72
C SER A 328 -6.62 14.42 -12.72
N PRO A 329 -5.78 15.46 -12.61
CA PRO A 329 -4.61 15.40 -11.77
C PRO A 329 -4.96 15.70 -10.30
N GLN A 330 -6.23 15.57 -9.95
CA GLN A 330 -6.76 15.69 -8.60
C GLN A 330 -6.94 14.35 -7.90
N LEU A 331 -6.62 13.26 -8.59
CA LEU A 331 -6.95 11.91 -8.15
C LEU A 331 -5.75 11.27 -7.47
N ALA A 332 -6.01 10.61 -6.36
CA ALA A 332 -5.01 9.73 -5.78
C ALA A 332 -4.83 8.48 -6.64
N ILE A 333 -3.58 8.06 -6.73
CA ILE A 333 -3.11 6.91 -7.48
C ILE A 333 -2.67 5.88 -6.45
N LEU A 334 -2.82 4.61 -6.77
CA LEU A 334 -2.24 3.51 -6.00
C LEU A 334 -0.71 3.60 -6.06
N GLY A 335 -0.03 3.54 -4.92
CA GLY A 335 1.40 3.22 -4.88
C GLY A 335 1.65 1.71 -4.80
N GLU A 336 2.89 1.29 -5.03
CA GLU A 336 3.38 -0.01 -4.56
C GLU A 336 3.01 -0.18 -3.09
N ALA A 337 2.58 -1.39 -2.73
CA ALA A 337 1.96 -1.76 -1.46
C ALA A 337 0.53 -1.25 -1.19
N ASP A 338 -0.10 -0.42 -2.05
CA ASP A 338 -1.55 -0.21 -2.00
C ASP A 338 -2.35 -1.36 -2.63
N SER A 339 -1.69 -2.19 -3.44
CA SER A 339 -2.25 -3.44 -3.96
C SER A 339 -2.95 -4.25 -2.87
N GLY A 340 -4.18 -4.67 -3.16
CA GLY A 340 -5.06 -5.36 -2.23
C GLY A 340 -5.86 -4.46 -1.28
N GLY A 341 -5.61 -3.15 -1.27
CA GLY A 341 -6.38 -2.16 -0.52
C GLY A 341 -7.80 -1.95 -1.08
N PRO A 342 -8.77 -1.53 -0.25
CA PRO A 342 -10.14 -1.42 -0.69
C PRO A 342 -10.39 -0.08 -1.42
N ALA A 343 -11.17 -0.15 -2.50
CA ALA A 343 -11.93 0.98 -3.01
C ALA A 343 -13.31 0.99 -2.32
N MET A 344 -13.56 2.03 -1.54
CA MET A 344 -14.73 2.17 -0.69
C MET A 344 -15.80 3.03 -1.36
N TYR A 345 -16.94 2.44 -1.68
CA TYR A 345 -18.14 3.12 -2.15
C TYR A 345 -19.20 3.10 -1.04
N LYS A 346 -19.73 4.26 -0.65
CA LYS A 346 -20.72 4.38 0.45
C LYS A 346 -20.30 3.66 1.75
N LYS A 347 -19.00 3.66 2.06
CA LYS A 347 -18.37 2.95 3.20
C LYS A 347 -18.43 1.42 3.12
N GLN A 348 -18.69 0.88 1.94
CA GLN A 348 -18.63 -0.55 1.62
C GLN A 348 -17.50 -0.81 0.63
N ILE A 349 -16.92 -2.01 0.64
CA ILE A 349 -15.87 -2.41 -0.28
C ILE A 349 -16.52 -2.69 -1.64
N ALA A 350 -16.17 -1.92 -2.67
CA ALA A 350 -16.68 -2.12 -4.03
C ALA A 350 -15.61 -2.67 -4.98
N GLY A 351 -14.33 -2.43 -4.68
CA GLY A 351 -13.22 -2.94 -5.47
C GLY A 351 -11.98 -3.17 -4.64
N VAL A 352 -11.01 -3.86 -5.23
CA VAL A 352 -9.70 -4.13 -4.63
C VAL A 352 -8.63 -3.58 -5.55
N ALA A 353 -7.74 -2.77 -4.99
CA ALA A 353 -6.62 -2.16 -5.70
C ALA A 353 -5.78 -3.24 -6.38
N SER A 354 -5.67 -3.13 -7.70
CA SER A 354 -4.89 -4.01 -8.55
C SER A 354 -3.89 -3.12 -9.29
N PHE A 355 -2.61 -3.51 -9.29
CA PHE A 355 -1.59 -2.71 -9.93
C PHE A 355 -0.84 -3.52 -10.98
N TYR A 356 -0.74 -2.98 -12.20
CA TYR A 356 -0.18 -3.68 -13.35
C TYR A 356 1.36 -3.77 -13.30
N THR A 357 2.08 -2.69 -12.96
CA THR A 357 3.52 -2.53 -13.28
C THR A 357 4.43 -2.26 -12.09
N GLY A 358 4.19 -2.78 -10.87
CA GLY A 358 5.04 -2.52 -9.68
C GLY A 358 5.24 -1.06 -9.19
N ASN A 359 5.15 -0.03 -10.04
CA ASN A 359 5.15 1.39 -9.78
C ASN A 359 4.06 2.09 -10.60
N SER A 360 3.11 2.79 -9.98
CA SER A 360 2.23 3.68 -10.74
C SER A 360 3.05 4.83 -11.32
N GLN A 361 2.93 5.06 -12.62
CA GLN A 361 3.53 6.21 -13.28
C GLN A 361 2.46 7.20 -13.78
N PHE A 362 2.84 8.46 -13.93
CA PHE A 362 2.00 9.41 -14.64
C PHE A 362 1.69 8.90 -16.05
N GLY A 363 0.40 8.90 -16.42
CA GLY A 363 -0.09 8.35 -17.69
C GLY A 363 -0.57 6.90 -17.63
N ASP A 364 -0.17 6.14 -16.60
CA ASP A 364 -0.61 4.75 -16.41
C ASP A 364 -2.07 4.70 -15.94
N TYR A 365 -2.67 3.52 -16.14
CA TYR A 365 -3.91 3.15 -15.47
C TYR A 365 -3.60 2.60 -14.08
N SER A 366 -4.29 3.13 -13.07
CA SER A 366 -4.50 2.36 -11.83
C SER A 366 -5.84 1.65 -11.93
N GLY A 367 -5.84 0.38 -11.55
CA GLY A 367 -7.00 -0.49 -11.63
C GLY A 367 -7.49 -0.96 -10.28
N TRP A 368 -8.74 -1.36 -10.25
CA TRP A 368 -9.34 -2.06 -9.13
C TRP A 368 -10.18 -3.20 -9.70
N SER A 369 -9.98 -4.41 -9.21
CA SER A 369 -10.87 -5.52 -9.52
C SER A 369 -12.27 -5.21 -8.97
N ASP A 370 -13.28 -5.26 -9.82
CA ASP A 370 -14.68 -5.06 -9.42
C ASP A 370 -15.20 -6.31 -8.70
N LEU A 371 -15.67 -6.13 -7.46
CA LEU A 371 -16.20 -7.25 -6.68
C LEU A 371 -17.54 -7.77 -7.19
N ALA A 372 -18.28 -6.97 -7.97
CA ALA A 372 -19.58 -7.39 -8.51
C ALA A 372 -19.44 -8.62 -9.42
N ALA A 373 -18.37 -8.69 -10.24
CA ALA A 373 -18.09 -9.81 -11.13
C ALA A 373 -17.81 -11.12 -10.37
N ASP A 374 -17.25 -11.00 -9.16
CA ASP A 374 -16.73 -12.13 -8.37
C ASP A 374 -17.57 -12.45 -7.13
N MET A 375 -18.74 -11.84 -7.00
CA MET A 375 -19.56 -11.91 -5.78
C MET A 375 -19.96 -13.35 -5.40
N THR A 376 -20.24 -14.20 -6.39
CA THR A 376 -20.58 -15.61 -6.15
C THR A 376 -19.39 -16.37 -5.54
N TRP A 377 -18.19 -16.19 -6.10
CA TRP A 377 -16.97 -16.80 -5.57
C TRP A 377 -16.66 -16.26 -4.17
N LEU A 378 -16.71 -14.94 -3.97
CA LEU A 378 -16.50 -14.29 -2.67
C LEU A 378 -17.43 -14.89 -1.59
N LYS A 379 -18.74 -14.93 -1.85
CA LYS A 379 -19.72 -15.51 -0.89
C LYS A 379 -19.44 -16.97 -0.55
N ASN A 380 -18.89 -17.74 -1.48
CA ASN A 380 -18.55 -19.15 -1.24
C ASN A 380 -17.31 -19.29 -0.36
N VAL A 381 -16.28 -18.45 -0.55
CA VAL A 381 -15.01 -18.57 0.18
C VAL A 381 -14.96 -17.77 1.49
N THR A 382 -15.91 -16.86 1.72
CA THR A 382 -15.94 -15.98 2.91
C THR A 382 -17.04 -16.32 3.92
N GLN A 383 -17.55 -17.56 3.95
CA GLN A 383 -18.58 -17.93 4.93
C GLN A 383 -17.99 -17.98 6.36
N PRO A 384 -18.42 -17.11 7.29
CA PRO A 384 -17.95 -17.14 8.68
C PRO A 384 -18.33 -18.45 9.36
N GLY A 385 -17.44 -19.00 10.19
CA GLY A 385 -17.67 -20.26 10.90
C GLY A 385 -16.45 -21.16 10.99
N GLY A 386 -16.70 -22.47 10.94
CA GLY A 386 -15.74 -23.54 11.15
C GLY A 386 -15.29 -23.60 12.62
N HIS A 387 -14.00 -23.76 12.84
CA HIS A 387 -13.38 -23.69 14.16
C HIS A 387 -13.05 -22.22 14.47
N VAL A 388 -13.79 -21.61 15.40
CA VAL A 388 -13.68 -20.19 15.75
C VAL A 388 -12.73 -20.03 16.92
N ILE A 389 -11.62 -19.32 16.73
CA ILE A 389 -10.64 -19.03 17.80
C ILE A 389 -10.78 -17.56 18.22
N LEU A 390 -11.10 -17.32 19.48
CA LEU A 390 -10.98 -16.02 20.13
C LEU A 390 -9.69 -15.99 20.94
N ASP A 391 -8.67 -15.30 20.44
CA ASP A 391 -7.44 -15.02 21.19
C ASP A 391 -7.51 -13.65 21.86
N LEU A 392 -7.71 -13.64 23.18
CA LEU A 392 -7.85 -12.41 23.96
C LEU A 392 -6.57 -11.55 23.99
N SER A 393 -5.40 -12.10 23.66
CA SER A 393 -4.14 -11.33 23.60
C SER A 393 -4.11 -10.39 22.38
N THR A 394 -4.72 -10.83 21.28
CA THR A 394 -4.90 -10.03 20.08
C THR A 394 -5.95 -8.94 20.33
N GLN A 395 -6.99 -9.26 21.09
CA GLN A 395 -8.08 -8.32 21.32
C GLN A 395 -7.59 -7.05 22.05
N PRO A 396 -8.08 -5.88 21.66
CA PRO A 396 -7.82 -4.60 22.31
C PRO A 396 -8.74 -4.50 23.52
N VAL A 397 -8.26 -5.08 24.60
CA VAL A 397 -8.84 -5.00 25.92
C VAL A 397 -8.32 -3.75 26.63
N THR A 398 -9.19 -3.07 27.38
CA THR A 398 -8.82 -1.87 28.12
C THR A 398 -7.73 -2.23 29.13
N ILE A 399 -6.56 -1.60 28.97
CA ILE A 399 -5.42 -1.72 29.89
C ILE A 399 -5.91 -1.20 31.25
N GLY A 400 -6.15 -2.12 32.18
CA GLY A 400 -6.74 -1.81 33.50
C GLY A 400 -7.65 -2.92 34.03
N ASN A 401 -8.24 -3.73 33.14
CA ASN A 401 -9.08 -4.84 33.58
C ASN A 401 -8.22 -6.06 33.92
N SER A 402 -8.26 -6.45 35.20
CA SER A 402 -7.64 -7.67 35.74
C SER A 402 -8.41 -8.95 35.35
N VAL A 403 -9.59 -8.82 34.73
CA VAL A 403 -10.46 -9.93 34.32
C VAL A 403 -11.02 -9.65 32.94
N ASP A 404 -11.05 -10.65 32.06
CA ASP A 404 -11.73 -10.59 30.77
C ASP A 404 -13.12 -11.21 30.85
N TYR A 405 -14.14 -10.51 30.33
CA TYR A 405 -15.51 -11.01 30.30
C TYR A 405 -15.87 -11.43 28.89
N VAL A 406 -16.13 -12.72 28.68
CA VAL A 406 -16.49 -13.29 27.38
C VAL A 406 -17.88 -13.90 27.45
N THR A 407 -18.77 -13.47 26.56
CA THR A 407 -20.08 -14.10 26.35
C THR A 407 -20.11 -14.75 24.97
N VAL A 408 -20.45 -16.03 24.92
CA VAL A 408 -20.87 -16.69 23.69
C VAL A 408 -22.38 -16.84 23.76
N ALA A 409 -23.10 -16.19 22.86
CA ALA A 409 -24.56 -16.21 22.85
C ALA A 409 -25.08 -16.84 21.57
N PHE A 410 -25.97 -17.82 21.72
CA PHE A 410 -26.74 -18.42 20.66
C PHE A 410 -28.20 -17.95 20.74
N ASN A 411 -28.71 -17.42 19.64
CA ASN A 411 -30.11 -17.04 19.51
C ASN A 411 -30.82 -18.08 18.63
N SER A 412 -31.65 -18.92 19.27
CA SER A 412 -32.38 -19.98 18.58
C SER A 412 -33.45 -19.47 17.61
N THR A 413 -33.97 -18.25 17.81
CA THR A 413 -35.00 -17.66 16.96
C THR A 413 -34.47 -17.32 15.56
N ASN A 414 -33.23 -16.83 15.47
CA ASN A 414 -32.62 -16.47 14.19
C ASN A 414 -31.44 -17.37 13.79
N GLY A 415 -31.16 -18.41 14.59
CA GLY A 415 -30.08 -19.37 14.34
C GLY A 415 -28.67 -18.77 14.39
N ASN A 416 -28.48 -17.56 14.92
CA ASN A 416 -27.17 -16.91 14.93
C ASN A 416 -26.41 -17.12 16.25
N MET A 417 -25.10 -17.19 16.11
CA MET A 417 -24.13 -17.11 17.20
C MET A 417 -23.47 -15.73 17.17
N GLN A 418 -23.20 -15.19 18.36
CA GLN A 418 -22.35 -14.01 18.54
C GLN A 418 -21.39 -14.21 19.71
N ILE A 419 -20.20 -13.60 19.60
CA ILE A 419 -19.24 -13.54 20.70
C ILE A 419 -19.09 -12.08 21.12
N LEU A 420 -19.25 -11.83 22.41
CA LEU A 420 -19.05 -10.53 23.03
C LEU A 420 -17.86 -10.57 23.98
N VAL A 421 -17.02 -9.54 23.91
CA VAL A 421 -15.92 -9.30 24.85
C VAL A 421 -16.20 -7.98 25.55
N HIS A 422 -16.33 -8.00 26.88
CA HIS A 422 -16.74 -6.85 27.70
C HIS A 422 -18.06 -6.22 27.21
N GLY A 423 -19.03 -7.06 26.85
CA GLY A 423 -20.35 -6.65 26.35
C GLY A 423 -20.34 -6.13 24.90
N ARG A 424 -19.19 -6.06 24.24
CA ARG A 424 -19.07 -5.64 22.84
C ARG A 424 -18.99 -6.85 21.92
N GLN A 425 -19.89 -6.93 20.94
CA GLN A 425 -19.82 -7.93 19.88
C GLN A 425 -18.49 -7.79 19.13
N ILE A 426 -17.77 -8.90 18.96
CA ILE A 426 -16.53 -9.01 18.17
C ILE A 426 -16.65 -10.03 17.03
N TYR A 427 -17.68 -10.88 17.07
CA TYR A 427 -17.92 -11.92 16.07
C TYR A 427 -19.41 -12.23 15.97
N LYS A 428 -19.87 -12.57 14.76
CA LYS A 428 -21.22 -13.04 14.48
C LYS A 428 -21.19 -13.99 13.28
N ALA A 429 -21.90 -15.11 13.39
CA ALA A 429 -22.07 -16.08 12.31
C ALA A 429 -23.39 -16.86 12.48
N ALA A 430 -23.82 -17.57 11.45
CA ALA A 430 -24.87 -18.58 11.60
C ALA A 430 -24.32 -19.72 12.49
N ALA A 431 -25.09 -20.18 13.47
CA ALA A 431 -24.65 -21.26 14.36
C ALA A 431 -24.43 -22.57 13.60
N SER A 432 -25.16 -22.78 12.49
CA SER A 432 -25.01 -23.94 11.61
C SER A 432 -23.66 -24.01 10.89
N THR A 433 -22.94 -22.89 10.74
CA THR A 433 -21.62 -22.87 10.12
C THR A 433 -20.49 -23.02 11.14
N VAL A 434 -20.78 -22.98 12.44
CA VAL A 434 -19.79 -23.04 13.51
C VAL A 434 -19.67 -24.47 14.02
N SER A 435 -18.48 -25.05 13.93
CA SER A 435 -18.19 -26.39 14.47
C SER A 435 -17.79 -26.36 15.95
N SER A 436 -17.09 -25.31 16.36
CA SER A 436 -16.58 -25.13 17.72
C SER A 436 -16.10 -23.71 17.95
N VAL A 437 -16.04 -23.30 19.22
CA VAL A 437 -15.46 -22.05 19.68
C VAL A 437 -14.36 -22.34 20.70
N GLN A 438 -13.15 -21.86 20.45
CA GLN A 438 -12.03 -21.91 21.38
C GLN A 438 -11.75 -20.50 21.89
N ILE A 439 -11.69 -20.34 23.23
CA ILE A 439 -11.29 -19.09 23.88
C ILE A 439 -9.89 -19.29 24.44
N VAL A 440 -8.95 -18.45 24.01
CA VAL A 440 -7.56 -18.44 24.47
C VAL A 440 -7.36 -17.21 25.36
N SER A 441 -7.08 -17.46 26.65
CA SER A 441 -6.82 -16.40 27.64
C SER A 441 -5.47 -15.72 27.39
N ARG A 442 -5.40 -14.41 27.69
CA ARG A 442 -4.16 -13.62 27.64
C ARG A 442 -3.32 -13.65 28.92
N GLY A 443 -3.60 -14.60 29.83
CA GLY A 443 -2.90 -14.71 31.11
C GLY A 443 -3.53 -13.92 32.27
N VAL A 444 -4.74 -13.37 32.08
CA VAL A 444 -5.58 -12.86 33.16
C VAL A 444 -6.81 -13.76 33.33
N PRO A 445 -7.44 -13.80 34.52
CA PRO A 445 -8.71 -14.50 34.70
C PRO A 445 -9.73 -14.16 33.61
N THR A 446 -10.37 -15.18 33.05
CA THR A 446 -11.42 -15.02 32.05
C THR A 446 -12.74 -15.52 32.61
N GLN A 447 -13.69 -14.61 32.80
CA GLN A 447 -15.07 -14.96 33.12
C GLN A 447 -15.83 -15.25 31.83
N PHE A 448 -16.31 -16.49 31.74
CA PHE A 448 -17.01 -16.99 30.57
C PHE A 448 -18.49 -17.21 30.86
N ARG A 449 -19.34 -16.76 29.95
CA ARG A 449 -20.79 -16.99 29.97
C ARG A 449 -21.24 -17.58 28.64
N LEU A 450 -21.90 -18.73 28.70
CA LEU A 450 -22.64 -19.29 27.57
C LEU A 450 -24.13 -18.93 27.72
N VAL A 451 -24.74 -18.40 26.66
CA VAL A 451 -26.17 -18.07 26.62
C VAL A 451 -26.83 -18.89 25.51
N GLY A 452 -27.86 -19.65 25.87
CA GLY A 452 -28.56 -20.58 24.97
C GLY A 452 -27.87 -21.96 24.89
N SER A 453 -28.43 -22.83 24.06
CA SER A 453 -27.94 -24.19 23.82
C SER A 453 -27.43 -24.31 22.38
N PRO A 454 -26.17 -23.92 22.11
CA PRO A 454 -25.63 -23.96 20.75
C PRO A 454 -25.45 -25.41 20.24
N PRO A 455 -25.53 -25.63 18.91
CA PRO A 455 -25.24 -26.92 18.28
C PRO A 455 -23.73 -27.21 18.14
N PHE A 456 -22.87 -26.49 18.87
CA PHE A 456 -21.41 -26.57 18.79
C PHE A 456 -20.77 -26.56 20.18
N THR A 457 -19.52 -27.00 20.26
CA THR A 457 -18.77 -27.01 21.52
C THR A 457 -18.10 -25.66 21.78
N VAL A 458 -18.03 -25.27 23.06
CA VAL A 458 -17.27 -24.10 23.50
C VAL A 458 -16.23 -24.54 24.51
N ASN A 459 -14.96 -24.40 24.13
CA ASN A 459 -13.82 -24.78 24.94
C ASN A 459 -13.10 -23.53 25.43
N ASN A 460 -12.93 -23.41 26.75
CA ASN A 460 -12.07 -22.40 27.35
C ASN A 460 -10.71 -23.04 27.62
N VAL A 461 -9.65 -22.57 26.97
CA VAL A 461 -8.29 -23.11 27.16
C VAL A 461 -7.62 -22.36 28.30
N PRO A 462 -7.29 -23.03 29.42
CA PRO A 462 -6.60 -22.40 30.53
C PRO A 462 -5.22 -21.86 30.10
N SER A 463 -4.83 -20.71 30.63
CA SER A 463 -3.51 -20.10 30.37
C SER A 463 -2.32 -20.96 30.81
N SER A 464 -2.56 -22.02 31.60
CA SER A 464 -1.53 -22.91 32.16
C SER A 464 -1.06 -24.03 31.23
N GLN A 465 -1.64 -24.18 30.03
CA GLN A 465 -1.12 -25.09 29.01
C GLN A 465 -0.41 -24.30 27.89
N PRO A 466 0.92 -24.10 27.96
CA PRO A 466 1.70 -23.64 26.83
C PRO A 466 1.83 -24.79 25.83
N GLY A 467 0.80 -24.98 25.01
CA GLY A 467 0.72 -26.07 24.03
C GLY A 467 0.27 -25.56 22.67
N PHE A 468 1.24 -25.39 21.76
CA PHE A 468 1.08 -25.56 20.31
C PHE A 468 -0.14 -24.87 19.64
N ILE A 469 -0.18 -23.55 19.69
CA ILE A 469 -0.45 -22.81 18.45
C ILE A 469 0.93 -22.31 18.04
N GLN A 470 1.39 -22.63 16.82
CA GLN A 470 2.69 -22.18 16.28
C GLN A 470 3.00 -20.81 16.84
N ARG A 471 4.12 -20.69 17.56
CA ARG A 471 4.57 -19.48 18.25
C ARG A 471 4.14 -18.26 17.44
N VAL A 472 3.30 -17.42 18.02
CA VAL A 472 3.36 -15.99 17.76
C VAL A 472 4.76 -15.59 18.21
N GLU A 473 5.74 -15.75 17.31
CA GLU A 473 7.13 -15.40 17.58
C GLU A 473 7.15 -13.90 17.80
N ASN A 474 7.29 -13.52 19.07
CA ASN A 474 7.54 -12.17 19.56
C ASN A 474 6.67 -11.08 18.92
N VAL A 475 5.67 -10.61 19.68
CA VAL A 475 5.20 -9.24 19.54
C VAL A 475 6.40 -8.32 19.78
N ASN A 476 7.11 -7.95 18.71
CA ASN A 476 8.07 -6.86 18.74
C ASN A 476 7.24 -5.58 18.93
N ILE A 477 7.08 -5.18 20.18
CA ILE A 477 6.66 -3.82 20.52
C ILE A 477 7.84 -2.92 20.14
N ILE A 478 7.88 -2.49 18.87
CA ILE A 478 8.76 -1.38 18.48
C ILE A 478 8.14 -0.13 19.10
N GLY A 479 8.66 0.26 20.27
CA GLY A 479 8.33 1.53 20.89
C GLY A 479 8.79 2.65 19.96
N GLN A 480 7.84 3.35 19.34
CA GLN A 480 8.09 4.69 18.81
C GLN A 480 8.39 5.60 20.00
N THR A 481 9.68 5.85 20.27
CA THR A 481 10.09 6.97 21.11
C THR A 481 10.00 8.23 20.26
N ALA A 482 8.88 8.93 20.40
CA ALA A 482 8.76 10.31 19.98
C ALA A 482 9.56 11.17 20.97
N THR A 483 10.73 11.67 20.56
CA THR A 483 11.22 13.00 20.97
C THR A 483 12.23 13.51 19.95
N SER A 484 11.87 14.60 19.28
CA SER A 484 12.81 15.66 18.89
C SER A 484 12.15 16.96 19.35
N PRO A 485 12.91 17.92 19.90
CA PRO A 485 13.65 18.82 19.01
C PRO A 485 15.11 19.04 19.41
N ALA A 486 15.85 19.55 18.43
CA ALA A 486 17.25 19.93 18.42
C ALA A 486 17.80 20.57 19.71
N VAL A 487 19.01 20.13 20.10
CA VAL A 487 20.00 21.00 20.73
C VAL A 487 21.34 20.77 20.02
N VAL A 488 21.77 21.79 19.29
CA VAL A 488 23.14 21.97 18.84
C VAL A 488 23.97 22.28 20.07
N ILE A 489 24.85 21.37 20.49
CA ILE A 489 25.99 21.72 21.34
C ILE A 489 27.24 21.49 20.52
N ALA A 490 27.77 22.61 20.02
CA ALA A 490 29.16 22.70 19.59
C ALA A 490 30.05 22.41 20.81
N ARG A 491 30.88 21.37 20.71
CA ARG A 491 32.16 21.31 21.43
C ARG A 491 33.25 21.06 20.42
N SER A 492 34.02 22.11 20.22
CA SER A 492 35.38 22.11 19.68
C SER A 492 36.24 21.08 20.40
N LEU A 493 37.16 20.45 19.65
CA LEU A 493 38.59 20.38 19.99
C LEU A 493 39.39 20.08 18.70
N PRO A 494 40.65 20.56 18.60
CA PRO A 494 41.34 20.81 17.35
C PRO A 494 42.39 19.74 16.98
N GLY A 495 42.68 19.66 15.67
CA GLY A 495 44.04 19.58 15.14
C GLY A 495 44.73 18.22 15.06
N ALA A 496 44.96 17.76 13.82
CA ALA A 496 46.20 17.13 13.30
C ALA A 496 45.88 16.55 11.90
N SER A 497 46.13 17.29 10.82
CA SER A 497 47.39 17.37 10.05
C SER A 497 47.60 16.23 9.05
N HIS A 498 47.58 16.64 7.77
CA HIS A 498 48.23 16.06 6.58
C HIS A 498 48.10 14.55 6.25
N VAL A 499 47.49 14.30 5.09
CA VAL A 499 47.71 13.10 4.26
C VAL A 499 48.40 13.54 2.97
N PRO A 500 49.51 12.90 2.57
CA PRO A 500 49.83 12.69 1.16
C PRO A 500 49.56 11.23 0.76
N SER A 501 48.94 11.12 -0.43
CA SER A 501 48.93 9.99 -1.38
C SER A 501 49.56 8.64 -0.97
N ALA A 502 48.81 7.54 -1.12
CA ALA A 502 49.08 6.47 -2.09
C ALA A 502 48.29 5.17 -1.80
N GLN A 503 48.01 4.44 -2.88
CA GLN A 503 47.97 2.97 -2.99
C GLN A 503 46.74 2.16 -2.54
N SER A 504 46.41 1.24 -3.45
CA SER A 504 45.37 0.21 -3.47
C SER A 504 45.38 -0.71 -2.25
N ASN A 505 44.22 -0.87 -1.61
CA ASN A 505 44.01 -1.75 -0.46
C ASN A 505 43.17 -2.98 -0.84
N GLU A 506 43.84 -4.06 -1.25
CA GLU A 506 43.27 -5.42 -1.29
C GLU A 506 43.33 -6.14 0.08
N SER A 507 43.87 -5.51 1.14
CA SER A 507 44.08 -6.15 2.44
C SER A 507 42.85 -6.17 3.37
N SER A 508 41.80 -5.42 3.04
CA SER A 508 40.60 -5.27 3.88
C SER A 508 39.61 -6.44 3.73
N VAL A 509 39.54 -7.07 2.55
CA VAL A 509 38.58 -8.16 2.28
C VAL A 509 39.03 -9.48 2.94
N SER A 510 40.34 -9.73 3.02
CA SER A 510 40.91 -10.90 3.69
C SER A 510 40.61 -10.94 5.20
N LYS A 511 40.68 -9.78 5.88
CA LYS A 511 40.38 -9.70 7.32
C LYS A 511 38.89 -9.89 7.64
N VAL A 512 38.00 -9.43 6.76
CA VAL A 512 36.55 -9.61 6.93
C VAL A 512 36.17 -11.08 6.69
N MET A 513 36.72 -11.72 5.65
CA MET A 513 36.48 -13.15 5.38
C MET A 513 37.02 -14.06 6.49
N GLY A 514 38.19 -13.74 7.07
CA GLY A 514 38.73 -14.47 8.22
C GLY A 514 37.86 -14.38 9.48
N SER A 515 37.25 -13.20 9.72
CA SER A 515 36.34 -13.01 10.87
C SER A 515 35.03 -13.80 10.71
N ILE A 516 34.47 -13.85 9.50
CA ILE A 516 33.26 -14.62 9.19
C ILE A 516 33.50 -16.13 9.36
N SER A 517 34.66 -16.63 8.90
CA SER A 517 35.02 -18.05 9.07
C SER A 517 35.19 -18.45 10.55
N ASN A 518 35.79 -17.57 11.37
CA ASN A 518 35.94 -17.81 12.80
C ASN A 518 34.60 -17.80 13.55
N MET A 519 33.66 -16.93 13.16
CA MET A 519 32.31 -16.90 13.72
C MET A 519 31.50 -18.16 13.36
N ALA A 520 31.59 -18.63 12.11
CA ALA A 520 30.93 -19.86 11.67
C ALA A 520 31.47 -21.09 12.43
N ASN A 521 32.79 -21.20 12.61
CA ASN A 521 33.41 -22.29 13.35
C ASN A 521 33.04 -22.29 14.85
N SER A 522 32.92 -21.10 15.45
CA SER A 522 32.45 -20.96 16.84
C SER A 522 31.00 -21.40 17.01
N ALA A 523 30.13 -21.02 16.06
CA ALA A 523 28.71 -21.42 16.06
C ALA A 523 28.53 -22.94 15.92
N VAL A 524 29.28 -23.58 15.02
CA VAL A 524 29.26 -25.04 14.83
C VAL A 524 29.75 -25.76 16.09
N LYS A 525 30.80 -25.27 16.74
CA LYS A 525 31.33 -25.85 18.00
C LYS A 525 30.31 -25.73 19.14
N SER A 526 29.62 -24.60 19.24
CA SER A 526 28.56 -24.37 20.24
C SER A 526 27.35 -25.29 20.02
N ALA A 527 26.92 -25.47 18.77
CA ALA A 527 25.83 -26.38 18.41
C ALA A 527 26.17 -27.85 18.74
N LYS A 528 27.40 -28.28 18.42
CA LYS A 528 27.88 -29.65 18.72
C LYS A 528 27.94 -29.93 20.22
N ASN A 529 28.37 -28.95 21.02
CA ASN A 529 28.39 -29.08 22.48
C ASN A 529 26.96 -29.16 23.08
N SER A 530 26.00 -28.42 22.51
CA SER A 530 24.61 -28.44 22.94
C SER A 530 23.93 -29.79 22.63
N LEU A 531 24.18 -30.35 21.44
CA LEU A 531 23.71 -31.68 21.04
C LEU A 531 24.28 -32.78 21.94
N ASN A 532 25.58 -32.73 22.25
CA ASN A 532 26.22 -33.70 23.14
C ASN A 532 25.66 -33.63 24.58
N SER A 533 25.34 -32.43 25.07
CA SER A 533 24.69 -32.23 26.37
C SER A 533 23.29 -32.84 26.42
N LEU A 534 22.49 -32.65 25.36
CA LEU A 534 21.15 -33.23 25.24
C LEU A 534 21.19 -34.76 25.16
N ALA A 535 22.10 -35.32 24.35
CA ALA A 535 22.30 -36.76 24.25
C ALA A 535 22.73 -37.37 25.60
N GLY A 536 23.60 -36.69 26.34
CA GLY A 536 24.01 -37.10 27.68
C GLY A 536 22.86 -37.11 28.70
N LYS A 537 21.97 -36.10 28.64
CA LYS A 537 20.76 -36.05 29.49
C LYS A 537 19.76 -37.14 29.13
N ALA A 538 19.51 -37.36 27.84
CA ALA A 538 18.61 -38.42 27.36
C ALA A 538 19.10 -39.81 27.77
N LYS A 539 20.42 -40.07 27.66
CA LYS A 539 21.02 -41.34 28.11
C LYS A 539 20.87 -41.57 29.62
N LYS A 540 21.10 -40.54 30.44
CA LYS A 540 20.90 -40.62 31.90
C LYS A 540 19.43 -40.83 32.28
N GLN A 541 18.50 -40.28 31.52
CA GLN A 541 17.07 -40.46 31.75
C GLN A 541 16.62 -41.87 31.37
N TRP A 542 17.13 -42.40 30.25
CA TRP A 542 16.88 -43.77 29.82
C TRP A 542 17.42 -44.81 30.81
N GLN A 543 18.63 -44.62 31.34
CA GLN A 543 19.23 -45.45 32.40
C GLN A 543 18.54 -45.33 33.78
N ARG A 544 17.59 -44.41 33.95
CA ARG A 544 16.76 -44.35 35.16
C ARG A 544 15.43 -45.09 35.01
N TRP A 545 15.06 -45.42 33.77
CA TRP A 545 13.80 -46.09 33.44
C TRP A 545 13.96 -47.61 33.30
N PHE A 546 15.18 -48.09 33.11
CA PHE A 546 15.59 -49.49 33.02
C PHE A 546 16.76 -49.72 33.97
#